data_AF-A0A973IQB7-F1
#
_entry.id   AF-A0A973IQB7-F1
#
_cell.length_a   1.000
_cell.length_b   1.000
_cell.length_c   1.000
_cell.angle_alpha   90.00
_cell.angle_beta   90.00
_cell.angle_gamma   90.00
#
_symmetry.space_group_name_H-M   'P 1'
#
loop_
_entity.id
_entity.type
_entity.pdbx_description
1 polymer ?
#
loop_
_entity_poly.entity_id
_entity_poly.type
_entity_poly.pdbx_seq_one_letter_code
_entity_poly.pdbx_strand_id
1 'polypeptide(L)'
;MKRRKGFTKWLNRLPGMERLGDLNMAILTVSREFGSGGQEIGQAVASLNGYEYIDKQKIMSDISRAGHKWEEWSRELDESRPSIWERFDWSFRGFGALIQSVILEYAARDNVVIMGRGGNWVLKGVPHALRIHVVAPMEVRVERIMARDAVDMATARWLAEKTDRERSGFCNALYGGRWDDPSEYDMVFDTGVQPIEDVVSIVRELLVARERRNTPQARKSLEMKAAAGRIKAGLLTNPRLFIPTLDADYDGSHIVLEGIIHNPREHDKVEREARKLAGDLPILCRLHYRG
;
A
#
# COMPACT_ATOMS: atom_id res chain seq x y z
N MET A 1 3.91 25.54 -10.29
CA MET A 1 4.92 26.34 -9.56
C MET A 1 4.40 27.01 -8.27
N LYS A 2 3.17 27.58 -8.22
CA LYS A 2 2.60 28.20 -6.99
C LYS A 2 2.34 27.21 -5.83
N ARG A 3 1.87 25.99 -6.11
CA ARG A 3 1.58 24.94 -5.10
C ARG A 3 2.79 24.50 -4.27
N ARG A 4 3.95 24.28 -4.91
CA ARG A 4 5.20 23.92 -4.21
C ARG A 4 5.64 25.01 -3.23
N LYS A 5 5.53 26.30 -3.61
CA LYS A 5 5.89 27.43 -2.74
C LYS A 5 5.01 27.53 -1.48
N GLY A 6 3.71 27.24 -1.59
CA GLY A 6 2.79 27.23 -0.44
C GLY A 6 3.09 26.10 0.55
N PHE A 7 3.31 24.89 0.03
CA PHE A 7 3.65 23.73 0.84
C PHE A 7 5.00 23.88 1.55
N THR A 8 6.05 24.34 0.87
CA THR A 8 7.35 24.62 1.51
C THR A 8 7.24 25.72 2.57
N LYS A 9 6.43 26.76 2.36
CA LYS A 9 6.20 27.81 3.35
C LYS A 9 5.44 27.30 4.58
N TRP A 10 4.50 26.37 4.40
CA TRP A 10 3.78 25.73 5.51
C TRP A 10 4.69 24.77 6.30
N LEU A 11 5.49 23.94 5.61
CA LEU A 11 6.48 23.06 6.26
C LEU A 11 7.44 23.84 7.17
N ASN A 12 7.93 24.99 6.70
CA ASN A 12 8.85 25.82 7.47
C ASN A 12 8.21 26.53 8.69
N ARG A 13 6.89 26.42 8.88
CA ARG A 13 6.16 26.99 10.02
C ARG A 13 5.89 25.97 11.14
N LEU A 14 6.23 24.69 10.92
CA LEU A 14 6.06 23.66 11.93
C LEU A 14 7.08 23.89 13.07
N PRO A 15 6.63 24.10 14.33
CA PRO A 15 7.53 24.40 15.44
C PRO A 15 8.47 23.22 15.75
N GLY A 16 9.73 23.50 16.10
CA GLY A 16 10.66 22.51 16.66
C GLY A 16 11.24 21.47 15.70
N MET A 17 11.11 21.65 14.37
CA MET A 17 11.56 20.66 13.39
C MET A 17 12.92 21.00 12.78
N GLU A 18 14.01 20.80 13.53
CA GLU A 18 15.28 20.52 12.89
C GLU A 18 15.17 19.15 12.15
N ARG A 19 15.91 18.98 11.05
CA ARG A 19 16.06 17.63 10.47
C ARG A 19 16.61 16.76 11.60
N LEU A 20 15.88 15.72 11.99
CA LEU A 20 16.41 14.74 12.91
C LEU A 20 17.71 14.24 12.26
N GLY A 21 18.84 14.47 12.94
CA GLY A 21 20.14 13.97 12.53
C GLY A 21 20.10 12.44 12.48
N ASP A 22 20.74 11.90 11.44
CA ASP A 22 20.60 10.53 10.92
C ASP A 22 19.16 10.18 10.49
N LEU A 23 19.03 9.79 9.21
CA LEU A 23 17.77 9.42 8.57
C LEU A 23 17.19 8.21 9.29
N ASN A 24 16.08 8.38 10.02
CA ASN A 24 15.41 7.25 10.65
C ASN A 24 15.02 6.21 9.60
N MET A 25 15.46 4.97 9.73
CA MET A 25 15.13 3.90 8.79
C MET A 25 13.80 3.23 9.17
N ALA A 26 12.68 3.81 8.72
CA ALA A 26 11.35 3.26 8.95
C ALA A 26 10.39 3.47 7.77
N ILE A 27 9.34 2.65 7.74
CA ILE A 27 8.28 2.68 6.72
C ILE A 27 7.02 3.27 7.33
N LEU A 28 6.35 4.18 6.62
CA LEU A 28 5.03 4.70 7.00
C LEU A 28 3.99 4.29 5.95
N THR A 29 2.88 3.69 6.37
CA THR A 29 1.69 3.58 5.52
C THR A 29 0.61 4.51 6.00
N VAL A 30 0.02 5.28 5.10
CA VAL A 30 -1.06 6.22 5.42
C VAL A 30 -2.34 5.82 4.70
N SER A 31 -3.28 5.25 5.46
CA SER A 31 -4.68 5.15 5.06
C SER A 31 -5.44 6.38 5.54
N ARG A 32 -6.51 6.80 4.85
CA ARG A 32 -7.16 8.09 5.10
C ARG A 32 -8.51 8.23 4.44
N GLU A 33 -9.45 8.86 5.11
CA GLU A 33 -10.67 9.40 4.51
C GLU A 33 -10.35 10.55 3.53
N PHE A 34 -11.21 10.78 2.55
CA PHE A 34 -11.02 11.88 1.62
C PHE A 34 -11.30 13.23 2.30
N GLY A 35 -10.33 14.14 2.26
CA GLY A 35 -10.41 15.44 2.94
C GLY A 35 -9.94 15.42 4.41
N SER A 36 -9.47 14.29 4.95
CA SER A 36 -9.05 14.20 6.35
C SER A 36 -7.65 14.75 6.67
N GLY A 37 -6.93 15.32 5.71
CA GLY A 37 -5.55 15.79 5.96
C GLY A 37 -4.47 14.70 5.89
N GLY A 38 -4.84 13.43 5.64
CA GLY A 38 -3.87 12.33 5.60
C GLY A 38 -2.84 12.45 4.47
N GLN A 39 -3.19 13.10 3.35
CA GLN A 39 -2.23 13.34 2.27
C GLN A 39 -1.16 14.35 2.69
N GLU A 40 -1.58 15.42 3.35
CA GLU A 40 -0.75 16.49 3.90
C GLU A 40 0.20 15.92 4.95
N ILE A 41 -0.28 15.07 5.85
CA ILE A 41 0.55 14.36 6.84
C ILE A 41 1.62 13.52 6.16
N GLY A 42 1.22 12.65 5.21
CA GLY A 42 2.18 11.77 4.53
C GLY A 42 3.24 12.53 3.74
N GLN A 43 2.86 13.59 3.03
CA GLN A 43 3.80 14.44 2.29
C GLN A 43 4.73 15.21 3.22
N ALA A 44 4.22 15.69 4.36
CA ALA A 44 5.01 16.40 5.35
C ALA A 44 6.06 15.48 5.96
N VAL A 45 5.66 14.30 6.44
CA VAL A 45 6.58 13.29 6.98
C VAL A 45 7.64 12.92 5.94
N ALA A 46 7.23 12.65 4.69
CA ALA A 46 8.18 12.31 3.65
C ALA A 46 9.24 13.41 3.43
N SER A 47 8.79 14.67 3.34
CA SER A 47 9.68 15.82 3.12
C SER A 47 10.62 16.08 4.29
N LEU A 48 10.13 15.93 5.53
CA LEU A 48 10.86 16.26 6.76
C LEU A 48 11.84 15.16 7.18
N ASN A 49 11.56 13.91 6.79
CA ASN A 49 12.41 12.76 7.09
C ASN A 49 13.28 12.34 5.90
N GLY A 50 13.12 12.96 4.73
CA GLY A 50 13.85 12.58 3.52
C GLY A 50 13.42 11.23 2.94
N TYR A 51 12.17 10.81 3.20
CA TYR A 51 11.63 9.56 2.70
C TYR A 51 11.09 9.71 1.28
N GLU A 52 11.09 8.62 0.51
CA GLU A 52 10.38 8.55 -0.75
C GLU A 52 8.87 8.56 -0.50
N TYR A 53 8.11 9.34 -1.29
CA TYR A 53 6.66 9.41 -1.19
C TYR A 53 6.02 8.64 -2.35
N ILE A 54 5.35 7.53 -2.01
CA ILE A 54 4.75 6.60 -2.96
C ILE A 54 3.23 6.70 -2.89
N ASP A 55 2.63 7.25 -3.93
CA ASP A 55 1.18 7.38 -4.06
C ASP A 55 0.59 6.44 -5.11
N LYS A 56 -0.71 6.59 -5.36
CA LYS A 56 -1.40 5.85 -6.43
C LYS A 56 -0.64 5.99 -7.74
N GLN A 57 -0.35 7.22 -8.18
CA GLN A 57 0.21 7.47 -9.51
C GLN A 57 1.56 6.77 -9.68
N LYS A 58 2.41 6.81 -8.65
CA LYS A 58 3.71 6.13 -8.70
C LYS A 58 3.56 4.61 -8.78
N ILE A 59 2.70 4.00 -7.95
CA ILE A 59 2.43 2.55 -7.98
C ILE A 59 1.90 2.14 -9.36
N MET A 60 0.87 2.85 -9.86
CA MET A 60 0.25 2.56 -11.15
C MET A 60 1.25 2.70 -12.31
N SER A 61 2.12 3.71 -12.27
CA SER A 61 3.17 3.92 -13.28
C SER A 61 4.23 2.81 -13.29
N ASP A 62 4.50 2.17 -12.16
CA ASP A 62 5.47 1.07 -12.12
C ASP A 62 4.81 -0.25 -12.57
N ILE A 63 3.52 -0.43 -12.26
CA ILE A 63 2.72 -1.56 -12.77
C ILE A 63 2.57 -1.50 -14.29
N SER A 64 2.28 -0.32 -14.87
CA SER A 64 2.12 -0.19 -16.32
C SER A 64 3.38 -0.56 -17.11
N ARG A 65 4.57 -0.33 -16.53
CA ARG A 65 5.85 -0.75 -17.12
C ARG A 65 6.05 -2.27 -17.14
N ALA A 66 5.24 -3.04 -16.40
CA ALA A 66 5.28 -4.50 -16.43
C ALA A 66 4.61 -5.10 -17.68
N GLY A 67 3.90 -4.30 -18.50
CA GLY A 67 3.36 -4.71 -19.80
C GLY A 67 2.01 -4.09 -20.16
N HIS A 68 1.67 -4.07 -21.45
CA HIS A 68 0.48 -3.40 -22.00
C HIS A 68 -0.86 -3.81 -21.34
N LYS A 69 -1.03 -5.10 -21.00
CA LYS A 69 -2.26 -5.56 -20.30
C LYS A 69 -2.43 -4.90 -18.93
N TRP A 70 -1.33 -4.63 -18.22
CA TRP A 70 -1.34 -4.00 -16.91
C TRP A 70 -1.47 -2.49 -17.01
N GLU A 71 -1.04 -1.91 -18.12
CA GLU A 71 -1.29 -0.51 -18.48
C GLU A 71 -2.79 -0.24 -18.71
N GLU A 72 -3.51 -1.11 -19.42
CA GLU A 72 -4.96 -0.99 -19.62
C GLU A 72 -5.73 -1.05 -18.29
N TRP A 73 -5.49 -2.09 -17.49
CA TRP A 73 -6.06 -2.20 -16.13
C TRP A 73 -5.71 -1.01 -15.24
N SER A 74 -4.50 -0.46 -15.42
CA SER A 74 -4.06 0.70 -14.67
C SER A 74 -4.89 1.94 -14.97
N ARG A 75 -5.32 2.12 -16.22
CA ARG A 75 -6.16 3.26 -16.64
C ARG A 75 -7.61 3.05 -16.22
N GLU A 76 -8.16 1.85 -16.44
CA GLU A 76 -9.55 1.53 -16.09
C GLU A 76 -9.84 1.72 -14.59
N LEU A 77 -8.91 1.33 -13.71
CA LEU A 77 -9.02 1.54 -12.25
C LEU A 77 -8.68 2.97 -11.79
N ASP A 78 -8.07 3.79 -12.65
CA ASP A 78 -8.02 5.22 -12.40
C ASP A 78 -9.39 5.87 -12.59
N GLU A 79 -10.17 5.32 -13.52
CA GLU A 79 -11.43 5.88 -13.99
C GLU A 79 -12.69 5.20 -13.38
N SER A 80 -12.59 4.01 -12.77
CA SER A 80 -13.76 3.26 -12.30
C SER A 80 -13.53 2.31 -11.11
N ARG A 81 -14.63 1.97 -10.40
CA ARG A 81 -14.66 0.95 -9.33
C ARG A 81 -14.64 -0.45 -9.94
N PRO A 82 -13.73 -1.33 -9.51
CA PRO A 82 -13.87 -2.73 -9.87
C PRO A 82 -15.11 -3.34 -9.20
N SER A 83 -15.96 -3.99 -9.98
CA SER A 83 -17.18 -4.65 -9.49
C SER A 83 -16.85 -5.92 -8.67
N ILE A 84 -17.79 -6.37 -7.82
CA ILE A 84 -17.62 -7.58 -6.98
C ILE A 84 -17.26 -8.83 -7.83
N TRP A 85 -17.74 -8.87 -9.09
CA TRP A 85 -17.52 -9.97 -10.03
C TRP A 85 -16.09 -10.02 -10.60
N GLU A 86 -15.33 -8.92 -10.55
CA GLU A 86 -13.94 -8.86 -11.02
C GLU A 86 -12.96 -9.55 -10.06
N ARG A 87 -13.33 -9.85 -8.81
CA ARG A 87 -12.46 -10.63 -7.89
C ARG A 87 -12.14 -12.05 -8.38
N PHE A 88 -12.97 -12.56 -9.29
CA PHE A 88 -12.80 -13.86 -9.93
C PHE A 88 -12.13 -13.75 -11.31
N ASP A 89 -11.90 -12.53 -11.81
CA ASP A 89 -11.10 -12.33 -13.01
C ASP A 89 -9.61 -12.55 -12.71
N TRP A 90 -8.99 -13.35 -13.57
CA TRP A 90 -7.56 -13.59 -13.55
C TRP A 90 -6.76 -12.29 -13.64
N SER A 91 -7.25 -11.32 -14.44
CA SER A 91 -6.56 -10.05 -14.62
C SER A 91 -6.58 -9.20 -13.34
N PHE A 92 -7.69 -9.18 -12.61
CA PHE A 92 -7.77 -8.50 -11.31
C PHE A 92 -6.83 -9.12 -10.27
N ARG A 93 -6.70 -10.46 -10.25
CA ARG A 93 -5.79 -11.16 -9.33
C ARG A 93 -4.32 -10.88 -9.63
N GLY A 94 -3.94 -10.94 -10.91
CA GLY A 94 -2.61 -10.54 -11.36
C GLY A 94 -2.30 -9.08 -11.01
N PHE A 95 -3.25 -8.19 -11.23
CA PHE A 95 -3.13 -6.78 -10.88
C PHE A 95 -2.99 -6.55 -9.36
N GLY A 96 -3.79 -7.23 -8.55
CA GLY A 96 -3.68 -7.22 -7.09
C GLY A 96 -2.31 -7.69 -6.60
N ALA A 97 -1.79 -8.77 -7.19
CA ALA A 97 -0.45 -9.27 -6.88
C ALA A 97 0.66 -8.29 -7.28
N LEU A 98 0.51 -7.60 -8.42
CA LEU A 98 1.43 -6.54 -8.83
C LEU A 98 1.43 -5.36 -7.85
N ILE A 99 0.26 -4.90 -7.37
CA ILE A 99 0.19 -3.88 -6.32
C ILE A 99 0.94 -4.32 -5.06
N GLN A 100 0.69 -5.55 -4.59
CA GLN A 100 1.34 -6.09 -3.40
C GLN A 100 2.87 -6.15 -3.59
N SER A 101 3.33 -6.64 -4.75
CA SER A 101 4.75 -6.71 -5.10
C SER A 101 5.41 -5.34 -5.09
N VAL A 102 4.81 -4.34 -5.75
CA VAL A 102 5.35 -2.98 -5.81
C VAL A 102 5.42 -2.35 -4.42
N ILE A 103 4.38 -2.50 -3.59
CA ILE A 103 4.38 -2.00 -2.20
C ILE A 103 5.53 -2.65 -1.40
N LEU A 104 5.69 -3.97 -1.49
CA LEU A 104 6.76 -4.68 -0.79
C LEU A 104 8.16 -4.30 -1.29
N GLU A 105 8.33 -4.06 -2.59
CA GLU A 105 9.60 -3.62 -3.17
C GLU A 105 9.99 -2.22 -2.68
N TYR A 106 9.05 -1.28 -2.60
CA TYR A 106 9.29 0.02 -2.01
C TYR A 106 9.60 -0.07 -0.52
N ALA A 107 8.82 -0.86 0.21
CA ALA A 107 9.03 -1.08 1.64
C ALA A 107 10.41 -1.69 1.93
N ALA A 108 10.88 -2.65 1.12
CA ALA A 108 12.19 -3.28 1.30
C ALA A 108 13.38 -2.33 1.06
N ARG A 109 13.16 -1.19 0.39
CA ARG A 109 14.17 -0.12 0.25
C ARG A 109 14.22 0.82 1.45
N ASP A 110 13.25 0.69 2.36
CA ASP A 110 13.07 1.51 3.56
C ASP A 110 12.87 3.01 3.24
N ASN A 111 12.82 3.85 4.27
CA ASN A 111 12.70 5.32 4.15
C ASN A 111 11.57 5.73 3.19
N VAL A 112 10.37 5.19 3.41
CA VAL A 112 9.28 5.35 2.46
C VAL A 112 7.95 5.63 3.15
N VAL A 113 7.19 6.56 2.57
CA VAL A 113 5.78 6.81 2.89
C VAL A 113 4.92 6.23 1.77
N ILE A 114 4.06 5.26 2.10
CA ILE A 114 3.16 4.59 1.15
C ILE A 114 1.72 5.04 1.41
N MET A 115 1.09 5.66 0.42
CA MET A 115 -0.25 6.24 0.54
C MET A 115 -1.35 5.29 0.05
N GLY A 116 -2.08 4.72 1.00
CA GLY A 116 -3.24 3.87 0.74
C GLY A 116 -2.87 2.56 0.04
N ARG A 117 -3.71 2.15 -0.92
CA ARG A 117 -3.58 0.92 -1.75
C ARG A 117 -3.44 -0.39 -0.96
N GLY A 118 -3.79 -0.34 0.32
CA GLY A 118 -3.71 -1.47 1.24
C GLY A 118 -2.33 -1.74 1.81
N GLY A 119 -1.44 -0.75 1.82
CA GLY A 119 -0.14 -0.87 2.47
C GLY A 119 -0.24 -1.38 3.92
N ASN A 120 -1.31 -1.04 4.64
CA ASN A 120 -1.56 -1.53 6.01
C ASN A 120 -1.79 -3.05 6.09
N TRP A 121 -2.39 -3.68 5.09
CA TRP A 121 -2.53 -5.14 5.01
C TRP A 121 -1.24 -5.78 4.50
N VAL A 122 -0.65 -5.22 3.45
CA VAL A 122 0.58 -5.77 2.83
C VAL A 122 1.75 -5.77 3.81
N LEU A 123 1.87 -4.75 4.65
CA LEU A 123 2.95 -4.60 5.63
C LEU A 123 2.53 -5.05 7.03
N LYS A 124 1.44 -5.80 7.16
CA LYS A 124 1.03 -6.40 8.44
C LYS A 124 2.13 -7.33 8.94
N GLY A 125 2.51 -7.17 10.20
CA GLY A 125 3.59 -7.95 10.83
C GLY A 125 5.01 -7.44 10.54
N VAL A 126 5.20 -6.41 9.72
CA VAL A 126 6.52 -5.78 9.52
C VAL A 126 6.82 -4.87 10.71
N PRO A 127 7.82 -5.17 11.56
CA PRO A 127 7.93 -4.55 12.88
C PRO A 127 8.39 -3.08 12.85
N HIS A 128 9.09 -2.67 11.80
CA HIS A 128 9.54 -1.29 11.56
C HIS A 128 8.64 -0.53 10.57
N ALA A 129 7.47 -1.07 10.24
CA ALA A 129 6.41 -0.33 9.56
C ALA A 129 5.46 0.29 10.58
N LEU A 130 5.15 1.57 10.42
CA LEU A 130 4.07 2.26 11.12
C LEU A 130 2.87 2.35 10.20
N ARG A 131 1.73 1.80 10.62
CA ARG A 131 0.51 1.78 9.81
C ARG A 131 -0.53 2.69 10.44
N ILE A 132 -0.81 3.84 9.82
CA ILE A 132 -1.76 4.82 10.36
C ILE A 132 -3.02 4.94 9.51
N HIS A 133 -4.12 5.32 10.16
CA HIS A 133 -5.35 5.76 9.50
C HIS A 133 -5.70 7.18 9.93
N VAL A 134 -6.08 8.03 8.99
CA VAL A 134 -6.42 9.44 9.24
C VAL A 134 -7.88 9.70 8.92
N VAL A 135 -8.64 10.09 9.93
CA VAL A 135 -10.09 10.38 9.86
C VAL A 135 -10.37 11.84 10.18
N ALA A 136 -11.55 12.32 9.83
CA ALA A 136 -12.09 13.59 10.33
C ALA A 136 -13.62 13.63 10.18
N PRO A 137 -14.33 14.42 11.00
CA PRO A 137 -15.76 14.66 10.81
C PRO A 137 -16.07 15.13 9.38
N MET A 138 -17.19 14.68 8.82
CA MET A 138 -17.55 14.96 7.42
C MET A 138 -17.56 16.46 7.13
N GLU A 139 -18.02 17.28 8.06
CA GLU A 139 -18.13 18.73 7.96
C GLU A 139 -16.73 19.36 7.78
N VAL A 140 -15.77 18.94 8.59
CA VAL A 140 -14.36 19.38 8.48
C VAL A 140 -13.76 18.96 7.14
N ARG A 141 -14.07 17.74 6.68
CA ARG A 141 -13.60 17.23 5.38
C ARG A 141 -14.17 18.04 4.22
N VAL A 142 -15.47 18.35 4.27
CA VAL A 142 -16.16 19.16 3.26
C VAL A 142 -15.56 20.55 3.16
N GLU A 143 -15.33 21.24 4.29
CA GLU A 143 -14.70 22.58 4.30
C GLU A 143 -13.31 22.55 3.65
N ARG A 144 -12.49 21.55 3.98
CA ARG A 144 -11.15 21.37 3.40
C ARG A 144 -11.21 21.11 1.90
N ILE A 145 -12.16 20.28 1.44
CA ILE A 145 -12.34 19.98 0.01
C ILE A 145 -12.81 21.22 -0.75
N MET A 146 -13.79 21.97 -0.22
CA MET A 146 -14.27 23.22 -0.82
C MET A 146 -13.11 24.21 -0.99
N ALA A 147 -12.30 24.41 0.06
CA ALA A 147 -11.16 25.32 0.03
C ALA A 147 -10.06 24.86 -0.95
N ARG A 148 -9.81 23.55 -1.04
CA ARG A 148 -8.75 22.98 -1.88
C ARG A 148 -9.12 22.96 -3.36
N ASP A 149 -10.35 22.58 -3.68
CA ASP A 149 -10.80 22.26 -5.03
C ASP A 149 -11.71 23.35 -5.64
N ALA A 150 -12.04 24.39 -4.86
CA ALA A 150 -12.91 25.50 -5.27
C ALA A 150 -14.29 25.03 -5.78
N VAL A 151 -14.92 24.11 -5.03
CA VAL A 151 -16.24 23.55 -5.31
C VAL A 151 -17.24 23.92 -4.22
N ASP A 152 -18.54 23.79 -4.51
CA ASP A 152 -19.60 24.01 -3.51
C ASP A 152 -19.68 22.86 -2.49
N MET A 153 -20.45 23.09 -1.42
CA MET A 153 -20.64 22.15 -0.32
C MET A 153 -21.22 20.81 -0.77
N ALA A 154 -22.21 20.83 -1.67
CA ALA A 154 -22.87 19.62 -2.15
C ALA A 154 -21.91 18.74 -2.94
N THR A 155 -21.12 19.35 -3.83
CA THR A 155 -20.08 18.70 -4.63
C THR A 155 -18.97 18.17 -3.75
N ALA A 156 -18.48 18.95 -2.77
CA ALA A 156 -17.45 18.52 -1.83
C ALA A 156 -17.89 17.29 -1.01
N ARG A 157 -19.13 17.30 -0.50
CA ARG A 157 -19.69 16.16 0.24
C ARG A 157 -19.81 14.92 -0.65
N TRP A 158 -20.35 15.08 -1.86
CA TRP A 158 -20.46 13.98 -2.82
C TRP A 158 -19.09 13.39 -3.17
N LEU A 159 -18.06 14.22 -3.37
CA LEU A 159 -16.69 13.77 -3.63
C LEU A 159 -16.15 12.94 -2.45
N ALA A 160 -16.33 13.42 -1.21
CA ALA A 160 -15.90 12.69 -0.02
C ALA A 160 -16.53 11.30 0.07
N GLU A 161 -17.86 11.23 0.01
CA GLU A 161 -18.61 9.97 0.09
C GLU A 161 -18.29 9.02 -1.07
N LYS A 162 -18.17 9.55 -2.30
CA LYS A 162 -17.85 8.75 -3.47
C LYS A 162 -16.45 8.15 -3.35
N THR A 163 -15.44 8.95 -3.03
CA THR A 163 -14.05 8.49 -2.94
C THR A 163 -13.85 7.51 -1.79
N ASP A 164 -14.47 7.73 -0.64
CA ASP A 164 -14.37 6.79 0.49
C ASP A 164 -15.03 5.45 0.17
N ARG A 165 -16.18 5.46 -0.51
CA ARG A 165 -16.83 4.24 -1.00
C ARG A 165 -15.99 3.50 -2.05
N GLU A 166 -15.28 4.22 -2.93
CA GLU A 166 -14.31 3.63 -3.87
C GLU A 166 -13.14 2.96 -3.14
N ARG A 167 -12.57 3.64 -2.14
CA ARG A 167 -11.47 3.11 -1.32
C ARG A 167 -11.91 1.86 -0.56
N SER A 168 -13.08 1.91 0.06
CA SER A 168 -13.66 0.76 0.78
C SER A 168 -13.87 -0.43 -0.16
N GLY A 169 -14.52 -0.22 -1.31
CA GLY A 169 -14.75 -1.27 -2.30
C GLY A 169 -13.45 -1.90 -2.81
N PHE A 170 -12.46 -1.08 -3.14
CA PHE A 170 -11.13 -1.53 -3.57
C PHE A 170 -10.43 -2.38 -2.49
N CYS A 171 -10.39 -1.89 -1.25
CA CYS A 171 -9.72 -2.61 -0.17
C CYS A 171 -10.42 -3.93 0.16
N ASN A 172 -11.76 -3.92 0.19
CA ASN A 172 -12.53 -5.14 0.40
C ASN A 172 -12.31 -6.13 -0.76
N ALA A 173 -12.11 -5.64 -1.99
CA ALA A 173 -11.87 -6.48 -3.15
C ALA A 173 -10.52 -7.20 -3.15
N LEU A 174 -9.47 -6.54 -2.70
CA LEU A 174 -8.13 -7.13 -2.67
C LEU A 174 -7.83 -7.87 -1.38
N TYR A 175 -8.34 -7.39 -0.24
CA TYR A 175 -7.89 -7.86 1.07
C TYR A 175 -9.01 -8.50 1.90
N GLY A 176 -10.27 -8.44 1.44
CA GLY A 176 -11.43 -8.94 2.19
C GLY A 176 -11.77 -8.14 3.46
N GLY A 177 -10.86 -7.28 3.92
CA GLY A 177 -10.99 -6.47 5.13
C GLY A 177 -11.91 -5.27 4.97
N ARG A 178 -12.30 -4.71 6.12
CA ARG A 178 -13.00 -3.43 6.23
C ARG A 178 -11.96 -2.31 6.32
N TRP A 179 -12.07 -1.35 5.42
CA TRP A 179 -11.11 -0.25 5.34
C TRP A 179 -11.19 0.73 6.52
N ASP A 180 -12.35 0.81 7.16
CA ASP A 180 -12.64 1.64 8.33
C ASP A 180 -12.40 0.91 9.67
N ASP A 181 -11.92 -0.35 9.64
CA ASP A 181 -11.65 -1.10 10.87
C ASP A 181 -10.36 -0.60 11.55
N PRO A 182 -10.43 -0.03 12.76
CA PRO A 182 -9.26 0.48 13.46
C PRO A 182 -8.22 -0.61 13.78
N SER A 183 -8.62 -1.89 13.86
CA SER A 183 -7.72 -3.01 14.17
C SER A 183 -6.74 -3.34 13.04
N GLU A 184 -6.98 -2.83 11.83
CA GLU A 184 -6.09 -3.00 10.69
C GLU A 184 -4.94 -1.98 10.65
N TYR A 185 -4.89 -1.10 11.65
CA TYR A 185 -3.91 -0.02 11.79
C TYR A 185 -3.24 -0.10 13.16
N ASP A 186 -2.04 0.46 13.26
CA ASP A 186 -1.36 0.62 14.54
C ASP A 186 -1.90 1.83 15.30
N MET A 187 -2.31 2.88 14.59
CA MET A 187 -2.88 4.11 15.14
C MET A 187 -3.91 4.75 14.21
N VAL A 188 -4.93 5.37 14.81
CA VAL A 188 -5.93 6.18 14.11
C VAL A 188 -5.86 7.61 14.65
N PHE A 189 -5.74 8.59 13.76
CA PHE A 189 -5.68 10.01 14.10
C PHE A 189 -6.92 10.73 13.56
N ASP A 190 -7.61 11.45 14.44
CA ASP A 190 -8.75 12.30 14.07
C ASP A 190 -8.30 13.76 13.95
N THR A 191 -8.19 14.25 12.72
CA THR A 191 -7.75 15.62 12.45
C THR A 191 -8.86 16.66 12.56
N GLY A 192 -10.07 16.26 12.96
CA GLY A 192 -11.11 17.19 13.39
C GLY A 192 -10.88 17.72 14.80
N VAL A 193 -10.16 16.95 15.64
CA VAL A 193 -9.83 17.31 17.02
C VAL A 193 -8.33 17.52 17.25
N GLN A 194 -7.48 17.01 16.36
CA GLN A 194 -6.03 17.22 16.40
C GLN A 194 -5.55 18.01 15.16
N PRO A 195 -4.80 19.11 15.33
CA PRO A 195 -4.14 19.78 14.22
C PRO A 195 -3.25 18.84 13.41
N ILE A 196 -3.19 19.04 12.09
CA ILE A 196 -2.36 18.23 11.18
C ILE A 196 -0.90 18.28 11.61
N GLU A 197 -0.43 19.44 12.05
CA GLU A 197 0.91 19.72 12.51
C GLU A 197 1.31 18.87 13.72
N ASP A 198 0.38 18.69 14.67
CA ASP A 198 0.58 17.86 15.85
C ASP A 198 0.65 16.38 15.46
N VAL A 199 -0.24 15.94 14.57
CA VAL A 199 -0.22 14.55 14.06
C VAL A 199 1.09 14.26 13.32
N VAL A 200 1.59 15.19 12.50
CA VAL A 200 2.91 15.02 11.84
C VAL A 200 4.01 14.84 12.88
N SER A 201 4.02 15.65 13.95
CA SER A 201 5.04 15.57 15.01
C SER A 201 4.99 14.22 15.72
N ILE A 202 3.79 13.79 16.13
CA ILE A 202 3.56 12.48 16.78
C ILE A 202 4.01 11.34 15.87
N VAL A 203 3.63 11.37 14.59
CA VAL A 203 4.00 10.32 13.62
C VAL A 203 5.53 10.22 13.47
N ARG A 204 6.25 11.34 13.45
CA ARG A 204 7.72 11.34 13.37
C ARG A 204 8.36 10.72 14.60
N GLU A 205 7.86 11.02 15.80
CA GLU A 205 8.34 10.41 17.05
C GLU A 205 8.10 8.89 17.04
N LEU A 206 6.94 8.44 16.57
CA LEU A 206 6.62 7.03 16.45
C LEU A 206 7.51 6.32 15.42
N LEU A 207 7.91 7.00 14.35
CA LEU A 207 8.86 6.45 13.37
C LEU A 207 10.26 6.24 13.99
N VAL A 208 10.72 7.13 14.88
CA VAL A 208 11.95 6.89 15.68
C VAL A 208 11.80 5.61 16.50
N ALA A 209 10.65 5.40 17.14
CA ALA A 209 10.40 4.19 17.93
C ALA A 209 10.32 2.91 17.06
N ARG A 210 9.81 3.02 15.82
CA ARG A 210 9.75 1.91 14.85
C ARG A 210 11.12 1.55 14.29
N GLU A 211 11.97 2.52 14.04
CA GLU A 211 13.34 2.30 13.58
C GLU A 211 14.14 1.37 14.52
N ARG A 212 13.93 1.47 15.83
CA ARG A 212 14.59 0.56 16.81
C ARG A 212 14.28 -0.92 16.57
N ARG A 213 13.21 -1.21 15.82
CA ARG A 213 12.79 -2.57 15.45
C ARG A 213 13.30 -2.98 14.06
N ASN A 214 14.02 -2.11 13.39
CA ASN A 214 14.63 -2.32 12.09
C ASN A 214 15.96 -3.09 12.21
N THR A 215 15.89 -4.34 12.67
CA THR A 215 17.05 -5.22 12.82
C THR A 215 17.43 -5.86 11.48
N PRO A 216 18.67 -6.36 11.31
CA PRO A 216 19.06 -7.11 10.11
C PRO A 216 18.13 -8.29 9.81
N GLN A 217 17.63 -8.98 10.85
CA GLN A 217 16.65 -10.06 10.71
C GLN A 217 15.31 -9.55 10.19
N ALA A 218 14.81 -8.41 10.69
CA ALA A 218 13.57 -7.80 10.22
C ALA A 218 13.69 -7.33 8.76
N ARG A 219 14.83 -6.73 8.38
CA ARG A 219 15.12 -6.36 6.98
C ARG A 219 15.12 -7.59 6.09
N LYS A 220 15.84 -8.64 6.49
CA LYS A 220 15.89 -9.89 5.73
C LYS A 220 14.51 -10.51 5.56
N SER A 221 13.69 -10.51 6.62
CA SER A 221 12.31 -10.99 6.53
C SER A 221 11.48 -10.17 5.53
N LEU A 222 11.64 -8.84 5.50
CA LEU A 222 10.93 -7.99 4.54
C LEU A 222 11.43 -8.19 3.10
N GLU A 223 12.74 -8.36 2.89
CA GLU A 223 13.31 -8.72 1.59
C GLU A 223 12.74 -10.06 1.06
N MET A 224 12.63 -11.06 1.94
CA MET A 224 12.06 -12.36 1.59
C MET A 224 10.56 -12.25 1.30
N LYS A 225 9.81 -11.44 2.06
CA LYS A 225 8.41 -11.11 1.73
C LYS A 225 8.30 -10.42 0.37
N ALA A 226 9.16 -9.47 0.06
CA ALA A 226 9.19 -8.81 -1.24
C ALA A 226 9.52 -9.79 -2.38
N ALA A 227 10.42 -10.74 -2.17
CA ALA A 227 10.68 -11.81 -3.13
C ALA A 227 9.46 -12.72 -3.32
N ALA A 228 8.76 -13.11 -2.24
CA ALA A 228 7.52 -13.87 -2.31
C ALA A 228 6.44 -13.12 -3.12
N GLY A 229 6.29 -11.81 -2.87
CA GLY A 229 5.39 -10.93 -3.62
C GLY A 229 5.71 -10.90 -5.12
N ARG A 230 7.00 -10.79 -5.50
CA ARG A 230 7.44 -10.84 -6.90
C ARG A 230 7.14 -12.19 -7.56
N ILE A 231 7.39 -13.29 -6.86
CA ILE A 231 7.11 -14.65 -7.38
C ILE A 231 5.60 -14.81 -7.60
N LYS A 232 4.77 -14.42 -6.61
CA LYS A 232 3.30 -14.44 -6.72
C LYS A 232 2.82 -13.61 -7.90
N ALA A 233 3.32 -12.39 -8.06
CA ALA A 233 2.98 -11.53 -9.18
C ALA A 233 3.40 -12.16 -10.52
N GLY A 234 4.63 -12.67 -10.63
CA GLY A 234 5.11 -13.34 -11.85
C GLY A 234 4.26 -14.55 -12.25
N LEU A 235 3.81 -15.35 -11.27
CA LEU A 235 2.93 -16.50 -11.50
C LEU A 235 1.51 -16.07 -11.94
N LEU A 236 0.90 -15.13 -11.22
CA LEU A 236 -0.49 -14.69 -11.47
C LEU A 236 -0.62 -13.78 -12.70
N THR A 237 0.48 -13.25 -13.20
CA THR A 237 0.52 -12.43 -14.42
C THR A 237 0.93 -13.23 -15.66
N ASN A 238 1.36 -14.49 -15.49
CA ASN A 238 1.74 -15.35 -16.61
C ASN A 238 0.50 -15.94 -17.30
N PRO A 239 0.17 -15.55 -18.54
CA PRO A 239 -1.06 -15.97 -19.21
C PRO A 239 -1.12 -17.46 -19.53
N ARG A 240 -0.01 -18.19 -19.37
CA ARG A 240 0.07 -19.64 -19.59
C ARG A 240 -0.23 -20.46 -18.34
N LEU A 241 -0.40 -19.82 -17.18
CA LEU A 241 -0.67 -20.48 -15.91
C LEU A 241 -2.09 -20.15 -15.44
N PHE A 242 -2.86 -21.18 -15.12
CA PHE A 242 -4.21 -21.01 -14.58
C PHE A 242 -4.27 -21.42 -13.12
N ILE A 243 -4.17 -20.43 -12.24
CA ILE A 243 -4.07 -20.63 -10.79
C ILE A 243 -5.27 -19.93 -10.09
N PRO A 244 -6.31 -20.69 -9.70
CA PRO A 244 -7.47 -20.15 -8.98
C PRO A 244 -7.14 -19.39 -7.71
N THR A 245 -6.24 -19.93 -6.92
CA THR A 245 -5.91 -19.37 -5.61
C THR A 245 -4.43 -19.59 -5.42
N LEU A 246 -3.70 -18.50 -5.20
CA LEU A 246 -2.30 -18.53 -4.86
C LEU A 246 -2.03 -17.46 -3.82
N ASP A 247 -1.35 -17.87 -2.77
CA ASP A 247 -0.67 -16.97 -1.87
C ASP A 247 0.82 -17.31 -1.78
N ALA A 248 1.60 -16.31 -1.38
CA ALA A 248 3.04 -16.45 -1.20
C ALA A 248 3.47 -15.63 0.00
N ASP A 249 4.08 -16.27 0.98
CA ASP A 249 4.66 -15.58 2.13
C ASP A 249 5.98 -16.23 2.56
N TYR A 250 6.72 -15.56 3.43
CA TYR A 250 7.95 -16.05 4.03
C TYR A 250 7.68 -16.53 5.46
N ASP A 251 7.98 -17.81 5.74
CA ASP A 251 7.72 -18.42 7.05
C ASP A 251 8.87 -18.28 8.07
N GLY A 252 9.95 -17.58 7.68
CA GLY A 252 11.18 -17.49 8.47
C GLY A 252 12.31 -18.38 7.95
N SER A 253 12.01 -19.32 7.05
CA SER A 253 12.98 -20.25 6.44
C SER A 253 12.84 -20.37 4.93
N HIS A 254 11.60 -20.48 4.42
CA HIS A 254 11.28 -20.68 3.01
C HIS A 254 10.24 -19.65 2.57
N ILE A 255 10.28 -19.31 1.28
CA ILE A 255 9.13 -18.73 0.59
C ILE A 255 8.14 -19.87 0.35
N VAL A 256 7.00 -19.80 1.02
CA VAL A 256 5.95 -20.81 0.92
C VAL A 256 4.91 -20.33 -0.08
N LEU A 257 4.71 -21.12 -1.14
CA LEU A 257 3.61 -20.93 -2.09
C LEU A 257 2.46 -21.86 -1.71
N GLU A 258 1.33 -21.30 -1.33
CA GLU A 258 0.13 -22.06 -0.94
C GLU A 258 -1.02 -21.74 -1.91
N GLY A 259 -1.70 -22.76 -2.42
CA GLY A 259 -2.70 -22.52 -3.43
C GLY A 259 -3.48 -23.73 -3.89
N ILE A 260 -4.50 -23.46 -4.70
CA ILE A 260 -5.34 -24.47 -5.36
C ILE A 260 -5.11 -24.38 -6.86
N ILE A 261 -4.84 -25.53 -7.48
CA ILE A 261 -4.67 -25.74 -8.91
C ILE A 261 -5.71 -26.75 -9.44
N HIS A 262 -5.88 -26.82 -10.76
CA HIS A 262 -6.93 -27.66 -11.36
C HIS A 262 -6.55 -29.13 -11.52
N ASN A 263 -5.29 -29.41 -11.83
CA ASN A 263 -4.85 -30.76 -12.16
C ASN A 263 -3.33 -30.93 -11.92
N PRO A 264 -2.83 -32.16 -11.84
CA PRO A 264 -1.41 -32.42 -11.61
C PRO A 264 -0.47 -31.86 -12.69
N ARG A 265 -0.90 -31.75 -13.95
CA ARG A 265 -0.04 -31.19 -15.02
C ARG A 265 0.19 -29.69 -14.83
N GLU A 266 -0.81 -28.97 -14.31
CA GLU A 266 -0.67 -27.56 -13.94
C GLU A 266 0.26 -27.38 -12.72
N HIS A 267 0.28 -28.34 -11.79
CA HIS A 267 1.20 -28.35 -10.65
C HIS A 267 2.65 -28.16 -11.10
N ASP A 268 3.12 -29.06 -11.96
CA ASP A 268 4.52 -29.07 -12.38
C ASP A 268 4.88 -27.82 -13.18
N LYS A 269 3.93 -27.26 -13.94
CA LYS A 269 4.16 -25.99 -14.67
C LYS A 269 4.34 -24.83 -13.70
N VAL A 270 3.44 -24.70 -12.73
CA VAL A 270 3.48 -23.63 -11.73
C VAL A 270 4.75 -23.75 -10.88
N GLU A 271 5.09 -24.96 -10.42
CA GLU A 271 6.29 -25.19 -9.63
C GLU A 271 7.57 -24.89 -10.42
N ARG A 272 7.67 -25.32 -11.68
CA ARG A 272 8.83 -24.98 -12.52
C ARG A 272 8.98 -23.47 -12.72
N GLU A 273 7.89 -22.76 -13.03
CA GLU A 273 7.97 -21.31 -13.21
C GLU A 273 8.27 -20.61 -11.87
N ALA A 274 7.73 -21.08 -10.76
CA ALA A 274 8.01 -20.56 -9.43
C ALA A 274 9.50 -20.70 -9.07
N ARG A 275 10.09 -21.87 -9.30
CA ARG A 275 11.53 -22.12 -9.07
C ARG A 275 12.40 -21.23 -9.96
N LYS A 276 12.00 -21.06 -11.23
CA LYS A 276 12.69 -20.13 -12.15
C LYS A 276 12.64 -18.68 -11.66
N LEU A 277 11.49 -18.21 -11.18
CA LEU A 277 11.32 -16.87 -10.61
C LEU A 277 12.08 -16.70 -9.29
N ALA A 278 12.17 -17.76 -8.48
CA ALA A 278 12.87 -17.76 -7.21
C ALA A 278 14.40 -17.79 -7.35
N GLY A 279 14.93 -18.38 -8.42
CA GLY A 279 16.37 -18.61 -8.58
C GLY A 279 16.89 -19.51 -7.45
N ASP A 280 17.89 -19.03 -6.71
CA ASP A 280 18.51 -19.75 -5.58
C ASP A 280 17.76 -19.56 -4.25
N LEU A 281 16.66 -18.81 -4.23
CA LEU A 281 15.90 -18.59 -2.99
C LEU A 281 15.20 -19.88 -2.52
N PRO A 282 15.17 -20.14 -1.21
CA PRO A 282 14.49 -21.31 -0.67
C PRO A 282 12.99 -21.20 -0.88
N ILE A 283 12.42 -22.10 -1.69
CA ILE A 283 11.00 -22.12 -2.02
C ILE A 283 10.38 -23.49 -1.71
N LEU A 284 9.20 -23.45 -1.09
CA LEU A 284 8.38 -24.61 -0.78
C LEU A 284 7.01 -24.45 -1.44
N CYS A 285 6.68 -25.34 -2.37
CA CYS A 285 5.38 -25.33 -3.06
C CYS A 285 4.41 -26.28 -2.38
N ARG A 286 3.34 -25.74 -1.77
CA ARG A 286 2.22 -26.45 -1.16
C ARG A 286 0.95 -26.20 -1.98
N LEU A 287 0.94 -26.74 -3.20
CA LEU A 287 -0.16 -26.59 -4.13
C LEU A 287 -1.05 -27.84 -4.09
N HIS A 288 -2.35 -27.63 -3.89
CA HIS A 288 -3.34 -28.71 -3.81
C HIS A 288 -4.23 -28.69 -5.05
N TYR A 289 -4.67 -29.85 -5.52
CA TYR A 289 -5.67 -29.95 -6.59
C TYR A 289 -7.04 -30.30 -6.03
N ARG A 290 -8.09 -29.68 -6.57
CA ARG A 290 -9.47 -30.16 -6.36
C ARG A 290 -9.67 -31.36 -7.29
N GLY A 291 -9.91 -32.54 -6.71
CA GLY A 291 -10.29 -33.75 -7.44
C GLY A 291 -11.67 -33.62 -8.06
#